data_AF-A0A660TKH3-F1
#
_entry.id   AF-A0A660TKH3-F1
#
_cell.length_a   1.000
_cell.length_b   1.000
_cell.length_c   1.000
_cell.angle_alpha   90.00
_cell.angle_beta   90.00
_cell.angle_gamma   90.00
#
_symmetry.space_group_name_H-M   'P 1'
#
loop_
_entity.id
_entity.type
_entity.pdbx_description
1 polymer ?
#
loop_
_entity_poly.entity_id
_entity_poly.type
_entity_poly.pdbx_seq_one_letter_code
_entity_poly.pdbx_strand_id
1 'polypeptide(L)'
;MMREDGILLKVNPPLRQKEMQKQMLKALLDGRINWIETDHAPHTLEEKRDKYPSGIPGIPFYTHFIEILKKHGLEDGEIHRITFANIVKTYRIPEKLFTENRKPQDVPLDEYGFNPFSGH
;
A
#
# COMPACT_ATOMS: atom_id res chain seq x y z
N MET A 1 17.43 -3.48 -17.70
CA MET A 1 17.51 -4.82 -17.09
C MET A 1 16.12 -5.16 -16.58
N MET A 2 15.44 -6.14 -17.20
CA MET A 2 14.16 -6.63 -16.68
C MET A 2 14.45 -7.42 -15.40
N ARG A 3 13.79 -7.10 -14.30
CA ARG A 3 13.95 -7.89 -13.07
C ARG A 3 13.31 -9.26 -13.29
N GLU A 4 13.95 -10.34 -12.86
CA GLU A 4 13.42 -11.71 -12.97
C GLU A 4 12.10 -11.90 -12.21
N ASP A 5 11.86 -11.07 -11.18
CA ASP A 5 10.63 -11.00 -10.38
C ASP A 5 9.55 -10.07 -10.99
N GLY A 6 9.78 -9.50 -12.18
CA GLY A 6 8.92 -8.46 -12.75
C GLY A 6 7.45 -8.87 -12.86
N ILE A 7 7.18 -10.15 -13.06
CA ILE A 7 5.81 -10.67 -13.11
C ILE A 7 5.12 -10.68 -11.74
N LEU A 8 5.86 -10.93 -10.66
CA LEU A 8 5.36 -10.91 -9.29
C LEU A 8 4.99 -9.50 -8.83
N LEU A 9 5.52 -8.48 -9.50
CA LEU A 9 5.25 -7.07 -9.26
C LEU A 9 4.18 -6.47 -10.19
N LYS A 10 3.54 -7.28 -11.05
CA LYS A 10 2.51 -6.81 -11.98
C LYS A 10 1.26 -6.34 -11.23
N VAL A 11 0.91 -5.08 -11.39
CA VAL A 11 -0.28 -4.41 -10.81
C VAL A 11 -0.91 -3.47 -11.85
N ASN A 12 -2.15 -3.04 -11.61
CA ASN A 12 -2.85 -2.08 -12.45
C ASN A 12 -3.50 -0.98 -11.57
N PRO A 13 -3.12 0.31 -11.71
CA PRO A 13 -2.17 0.87 -12.67
C PRO A 13 -0.71 0.36 -12.49
N PRO A 14 0.10 0.29 -13.57
CA PRO A 14 1.45 -0.27 -13.46
C PRO A 14 2.41 0.59 -12.63
N LEU A 15 3.39 -0.05 -11.97
CA LEU A 15 4.48 0.64 -11.27
C LEU A 15 5.19 1.62 -12.21
N ARG A 16 5.37 2.85 -11.75
CA ARG A 16 5.96 3.95 -12.53
C ARG A 16 7.44 4.11 -12.24
N GLN A 17 8.14 4.82 -13.13
CA GLN A 17 9.55 5.17 -12.97
C GLN A 17 9.80 5.97 -11.69
N LYS A 18 11.03 5.93 -11.17
CA LYS A 18 11.41 6.61 -9.91
C LYS A 18 11.06 8.10 -9.89
N GLU A 19 11.13 8.78 -11.02
CA GLU A 19 10.80 10.20 -11.09
C GLU A 19 9.32 10.48 -10.80
N MET A 20 8.43 9.64 -11.34
CA MET A 20 7.00 9.71 -11.05
C MET A 20 6.73 9.41 -9.56
N GLN A 21 7.44 8.44 -8.98
CA GLN A 21 7.30 8.12 -7.55
C GLN A 21 7.65 9.33 -6.66
N LYS A 22 8.73 10.06 -6.99
CA LYS A 22 9.09 11.30 -6.28
C LYS A 22 8.02 12.37 -6.41
N GLN A 23 7.46 12.55 -7.60
CA GLN A 23 6.39 13.53 -7.84
C GLN A 23 5.12 13.18 -7.06
N MET A 24 4.75 11.89 -7.02
CA MET A 24 3.61 11.41 -6.23
C MET A 24 3.84 11.60 -4.73
N LEU A 25 5.03 11.27 -4.22
CA LEU A 25 5.39 11.51 -2.82
C LEU A 25 5.32 13.00 -2.49
N LYS A 26 5.86 13.87 -3.37
CA LYS A 26 5.75 15.31 -3.18
C LYS A 26 4.29 15.77 -3.18
N ALA A 27 3.44 15.25 -4.07
CA ALA A 27 2.03 15.59 -4.10
C ALA A 27 1.29 15.14 -2.81
N LEU A 28 1.66 14.00 -2.24
CA LEU A 28 1.16 13.53 -0.95
C LEU A 28 1.56 14.49 0.18
N LEU A 29 2.86 14.81 0.26
CA LEU A 29 3.44 15.72 1.26
C LEU A 29 2.88 17.14 1.15
N ASP A 30 2.65 17.62 -0.07
CA ASP A 30 2.02 18.92 -0.35
C ASP A 30 0.50 18.92 -0.07
N GLY A 31 -0.08 17.79 0.39
CA GLY A 31 -1.50 17.67 0.70
C GLY A 31 -2.44 17.63 -0.51
N ARG A 32 -1.92 17.42 -1.73
CA ARG A 32 -2.72 17.31 -2.97
C ARG A 32 -3.37 15.94 -3.15
N ILE A 33 -2.92 14.93 -2.41
CA ILE A 33 -3.53 13.60 -2.37
C ILE A 33 -4.35 13.48 -1.07
N ASN A 34 -5.63 13.17 -1.19
CA ASN A 34 -6.54 13.13 -0.06
C ASN A 34 -6.34 11.90 0.83
N TRP A 35 -6.17 10.72 0.24
CA TRP A 35 -5.93 9.49 1.00
C TRP A 35 -5.15 8.49 0.15
N ILE A 36 -4.77 7.40 0.81
CA ILE A 36 -4.02 6.29 0.25
C ILE A 36 -4.73 4.97 0.58
N GLU A 37 -4.56 3.98 -0.26
CA GLU A 37 -5.10 2.63 -0.06
C GLU A 37 -4.08 1.58 -0.51
N THR A 38 -4.27 0.35 -0.04
CA THR A 38 -3.36 -0.76 -0.37
C THR A 38 -3.68 -1.43 -1.70
N ASP A 39 -4.90 -1.23 -2.22
CA ASP A 39 -5.47 -1.97 -3.35
C ASP A 39 -5.14 -3.47 -3.26
N HIS A 40 -5.35 -4.03 -2.06
CA HIS A 40 -4.95 -5.40 -1.73
C HIS A 40 -5.69 -6.41 -2.61
N ALA A 41 -4.95 -7.01 -3.53
CA ALA A 41 -5.43 -7.96 -4.53
C ALA A 41 -4.51 -9.20 -4.55
N PRO A 42 -4.73 -10.17 -3.65
CA PRO A 42 -3.84 -11.32 -3.49
C PRO A 42 -4.00 -12.31 -4.65
N HIS A 43 -2.86 -12.88 -5.08
CA HIS A 43 -2.76 -13.96 -6.05
C HIS A 43 -1.64 -14.91 -5.61
N THR A 44 -1.77 -16.19 -5.92
CA THR A 44 -0.68 -17.14 -5.62
C THR A 44 0.50 -16.91 -6.58
N LEU A 45 1.71 -17.31 -6.17
CA LEU A 45 2.90 -17.22 -7.04
C LEU A 45 2.75 -18.04 -8.33
N GLU A 46 2.00 -19.15 -8.27
CA GLU A 46 1.67 -19.99 -9.41
C GLU A 46 0.77 -19.23 -10.40
N GLU A 47 -0.33 -18.63 -9.90
CA GLU A 47 -1.23 -17.82 -10.73
C GLU A 47 -0.50 -16.66 -11.38
N LYS A 48 0.38 -15.96 -10.63
CA LYS A 48 1.23 -14.88 -11.16
C LYS A 48 2.07 -15.34 -12.34
N ARG A 49 2.58 -16.57 -12.34
CA ARG A 49 3.46 -17.12 -13.39
C ARG A 49 2.70 -17.73 -14.57
N ASP A 50 1.51 -18.27 -14.35
CA ASP A 50 0.72 -18.95 -15.38
C ASP A 50 -0.17 -17.97 -16.16
N LYS A 51 -1.02 -17.22 -15.44
CA LYS A 51 -2.07 -16.38 -16.04
C LYS A 51 -1.71 -14.90 -16.07
N TYR A 52 -0.59 -14.53 -15.45
CA TYR A 52 -0.12 -13.16 -15.37
C TYR A 52 -1.17 -12.15 -14.84
N PRO A 53 -1.95 -12.46 -13.77
CA PRO A 53 -2.91 -11.50 -13.21
C PRO A 53 -2.21 -10.27 -12.63
N SER A 54 -2.95 -9.16 -12.61
CA SER A 54 -2.51 -7.91 -11.97
C SER A 54 -3.04 -7.89 -10.54
N GLY A 55 -2.20 -7.47 -9.59
CA GLY A 55 -2.55 -7.46 -8.17
C GLY A 55 -1.45 -8.08 -7.33
N ILE A 56 -1.24 -7.50 -6.14
CA ILE A 56 -0.36 -8.02 -5.10
C ILE A 56 -1.04 -7.80 -3.73
N PRO A 57 -0.69 -8.59 -2.70
CA PRO A 57 -1.17 -8.32 -1.35
C PRO A 57 -0.49 -7.06 -0.78
N GLY A 58 -1.30 -6.07 -0.39
CA GLY A 58 -0.79 -4.84 0.24
C GLY A 58 -0.89 -4.77 1.77
N ILE A 59 -1.88 -5.45 2.38
CA ILE A 59 -2.11 -5.40 3.84
C ILE A 59 -0.90 -5.85 4.68
N PRO A 60 -0.22 -6.97 4.36
CA PRO A 60 0.93 -7.41 5.16
C PRO A 60 2.09 -6.39 5.20
N PHE A 61 2.17 -5.51 4.20
CA PHE A 61 3.21 -4.48 4.10
C PHE A 61 2.77 -3.11 4.63
N TYR A 62 1.58 -3.01 5.21
CA TYR A 62 1.05 -1.73 5.70
C TYR A 62 1.97 -1.07 6.73
N THR A 63 2.51 -1.85 7.68
CA THR A 63 3.44 -1.33 8.71
C THR A 63 4.72 -0.76 8.09
N HIS A 64 5.32 -1.48 7.14
CA HIS A 64 6.49 -0.99 6.39
C HIS A 64 6.20 0.31 5.65
N PHE A 65 5.01 0.42 5.05
CA PHE A 65 4.57 1.63 4.38
C PHE A 65 4.43 2.82 5.37
N ILE A 66 3.88 2.60 6.57
CA ILE A 66 3.83 3.61 7.64
C ILE A 66 5.24 4.07 8.05
N GLU A 67 6.20 3.14 8.18
CA GLU A 67 7.59 3.49 8.49
C GLU A 67 8.23 4.39 7.42
N ILE A 68 7.93 4.14 6.14
CA ILE A 68 8.40 4.99 5.03
C ILE A 68 7.84 6.40 5.15
N LEU A 69 6.53 6.55 5.42
CA LEU A 69 5.92 7.86 5.61
C LEU A 69 6.55 8.63 6.77
N LYS A 70 6.78 7.96 7.91
CA LYS A 70 7.46 8.57 9.07
C LYS A 70 8.89 9.01 8.74
N LYS A 71 9.64 8.20 7.97
CA LYS A 71 10.99 8.57 7.48
C LYS A 71 10.96 9.80 6.56
N HIS A 72 9.84 10.08 5.91
CA HIS A 72 9.62 11.27 5.10
C HIS A 72 9.02 12.45 5.89
N GLY A 73 8.90 12.34 7.22
CA GLY A 73 8.50 13.42 8.10
C GLY A 73 7.00 13.57 8.32
N LEU A 74 6.18 12.59 7.95
CA LEU A 74 4.76 12.62 8.31
C LEU A 74 4.57 12.23 9.77
N GLU A 75 3.80 13.05 10.49
CA GLU A 75 3.40 12.79 11.86
C GLU A 75 2.19 11.85 11.95
N ASP A 76 1.97 11.22 13.11
CA ASP A 76 0.87 10.26 13.30
C ASP A 76 -0.52 10.85 12.97
N GLY A 77 -0.73 12.14 13.25
CA GLY A 77 -1.98 12.83 12.90
C GLY A 77 -2.20 12.97 11.39
N GLU A 78 -1.13 13.21 10.63
CA GLU A 78 -1.21 13.29 9.16
C GLU A 78 -1.42 11.92 8.55
N ILE A 79 -0.73 10.90 9.07
CA ILE A 79 -0.91 9.51 8.68
C ILE A 79 -2.37 9.11 8.91
N HIS A 80 -2.90 9.32 10.12
CA HIS A 80 -4.31 9.07 10.43
C HIS A 80 -5.27 9.83 9.50
N ARG A 81 -4.93 11.07 9.14
CA ARG A 81 -5.73 11.87 8.21
C ARG A 81 -5.82 11.23 6.83
N ILE A 82 -4.70 10.75 6.28
CA ILE A 82 -4.64 10.20 4.91
C ILE A 82 -4.95 8.69 4.82
N THR A 83 -4.93 7.94 5.92
CA THR A 83 -5.28 6.50 5.91
C THR A 83 -6.68 6.22 6.45
N PHE A 84 -7.31 7.18 7.13
CA PHE A 84 -8.59 6.96 7.79
C PHE A 84 -9.52 8.17 7.73
N ALA A 85 -9.15 9.30 8.36
CA ALA A 85 -10.11 10.37 8.64
C ALA A 85 -10.71 10.99 7.36
N ASN A 86 -9.91 11.19 6.32
CA ASN A 86 -10.40 11.73 5.05
C ASN A 86 -11.37 10.77 4.36
N ILE A 87 -11.17 9.45 4.47
CA ILE A 87 -12.04 8.42 3.88
C ILE A 87 -13.39 8.45 4.60
N VAL A 88 -13.37 8.35 5.94
CA VAL A 88 -14.57 8.40 6.79
C VAL A 88 -15.40 9.64 6.50
N LYS A 89 -14.76 10.81 6.44
CA LYS A 89 -15.40 12.08 6.12
C LYS A 89 -15.99 12.09 4.71
N THR A 90 -15.23 11.65 3.71
CA THR A 90 -15.64 11.70 2.29
C THR A 90 -16.85 10.82 2.04
N TYR A 91 -16.83 9.59 2.56
CA TYR A 91 -17.92 8.62 2.39
C TYR A 91 -19.02 8.73 3.46
N ARG A 92 -18.91 9.69 4.39
CA ARG A 92 -19.86 9.91 5.50
C ARG A 92 -20.12 8.63 6.31
N ILE A 93 -19.06 7.88 6.57
CA ILE A 93 -19.14 6.62 7.32
C ILE A 93 -19.41 6.95 8.79
N PRO A 94 -20.47 6.41 9.42
CA PRO A 94 -20.74 6.66 10.83
C PRO A 94 -19.60 6.12 11.72
N GLU A 95 -19.03 6.97 12.57
CA GLU A 95 -17.89 6.60 13.43
C GLU A 95 -18.19 5.41 14.35
N LYS A 96 -19.46 5.27 14.75
CA LYS A 96 -19.94 4.14 15.56
C LYS A 96 -19.72 2.75 14.95
N LEU A 97 -19.34 2.66 13.66
CA LEU A 97 -19.01 1.40 13.00
C LEU A 97 -17.58 0.94 13.30
N PHE A 98 -16.71 1.82 13.77
CA PHE A 98 -15.33 1.50 14.11
C PHE A 98 -15.22 1.11 15.59
N THR A 99 -15.74 -0.07 15.92
CA THR A 99 -15.80 -0.59 17.30
C THR A 99 -14.66 -1.55 17.65
N GLU A 100 -13.92 -2.04 16.66
CA GLU A 100 -12.83 -3.00 16.85
C GLU A 100 -11.46 -2.36 16.61
N ASN A 101 -10.52 -2.58 17.54
CA ASN A 101 -9.11 -2.18 17.41
C ASN A 101 -8.28 -3.25 16.69
N ARG A 102 -8.76 -3.78 15.55
CA ARG A 102 -7.92 -4.68 14.74
C ARG A 102 -6.76 -3.88 14.18
N LYS A 103 -5.54 -4.39 14.37
CA LYS A 103 -4.36 -3.68 13.90
C LYS A 103 -3.87 -4.33 12.60
N PRO A 104 -3.44 -3.55 11.59
CA PRO A 104 -2.98 -4.11 10.32
C PRO A 104 -1.85 -5.16 10.45
N GLN A 105 -1.04 -5.07 11.53
CA GLN A 105 0.02 -6.04 11.86
C GLN A 105 -0.48 -7.44 12.25
N ASP A 106 -1.79 -7.64 12.42
CA ASP A 106 -2.36 -8.95 12.76
C ASP A 106 -2.49 -9.86 11.52
N VAL A 107 -2.14 -9.36 10.31
CA VAL A 107 -2.16 -10.11 9.05
C VAL A 107 -0.77 -10.71 8.77
N PRO A 108 -0.63 -12.05 8.73
CA PRO A 108 0.66 -12.71 8.52
C PRO A 108 1.35 -12.34 7.19
N LEU A 109 2.67 -12.14 7.24
CA LEU A 109 3.52 -11.86 6.08
C LEU A 109 3.72 -13.06 5.15
N ASP A 110 3.44 -14.27 5.62
CA ASP A 110 3.66 -15.54 4.92
C ASP A 110 2.59 -15.84 3.85
N GLU A 111 1.49 -15.07 3.81
CA GLU A 111 0.39 -15.24 2.85
C GLU A 111 0.83 -15.19 1.37
N TYR A 112 1.90 -14.45 1.04
CA TYR A 112 2.34 -14.26 -0.36
C TYR A 112 3.58 -15.07 -0.77
N GLY A 113 4.39 -15.54 0.19
CA GLY A 113 5.66 -16.21 -0.10
C GLY A 113 6.71 -15.37 -0.87
N PHE A 114 6.43 -14.10 -1.16
CA PHE A 114 7.32 -13.15 -1.82
C PHE A 114 7.30 -11.80 -1.10
N ASN A 115 8.47 -11.31 -0.73
CA ASN A 115 8.63 -9.98 -0.14
C ASN A 115 9.23 -9.02 -1.19
N PRO A 116 8.48 -8.02 -1.70
CA PRO A 116 8.98 -7.10 -2.71
C PRO A 116 10.11 -6.17 -2.19
N PHE A 117 10.33 -6.14 -0.87
CA PHE A 117 11.32 -5.32 -0.20
C PHE A 117 12.58 -6.09 0.24
N SER A 118 12.64 -7.43 0.09
CA SER A 118 13.76 -8.24 0.60
C SER A 118 15.05 -8.18 -0.22
N GLY A 119 15.18 -7.23 -1.15
CA GLY A 119 16.32 -7.12 -2.08
C GLY A 119 16.84 -5.70 -2.29
N HIS A 120 16.57 -4.78 -1.36
CA HIS A 120 17.10 -3.41 -1.35
C HIS A 120 17.68 -3.04 0.01
#